data_AF-A0A8T4MPD2-F1
#
_entry.id   AF-A0A8T4MPD2-F1
#
_cell.length_a   1.000
_cell.length_b   1.000
_cell.length_c   1.000
_cell.angle_alpha   90.00
_cell.angle_beta   90.00
_cell.angle_gamma   90.00
#
_symmetry.space_group_name_H-M   'P 1'
#
loop_
_entity.id
_entity.type
_entity.pdbx_description
1 polymer ?
#
loop_
_entity_poly.entity_id
_entity_poly.type
_entity_poly.pdbx_seq_one_letter_code
_entity_poly.pdbx_strand_id
1 'polypeptide(L)'
;MEYRDLDYHQKVLLAAGEIVRENSDNMSMKCNYAGGDLLINFYMITTSTSRELPAVRVDHAKIYGKDSDVVRNLEKKVREMEDIVGGVNS
;
A
#
# COMPACT_ATOMS: atom_id res chain seq x y z
N MET A 1 5.13 -18.91 -3.39
CA MET A 1 5.95 -17.70 -3.23
C MET A 1 5.63 -17.17 -1.85
N GLU A 2 6.59 -17.22 -0.94
CA GLU A 2 6.38 -16.75 0.44
C GLU A 2 6.56 -15.22 0.48
N TYR A 3 5.82 -14.51 1.34
CA TYR A 3 5.90 -13.04 1.47
C TYR A 3 7.33 -12.51 1.75
N ARG A 4 8.20 -13.38 2.25
CA ARG A 4 9.61 -13.08 2.55
C ARG A 4 10.48 -12.84 1.31
N ASP A 5 10.11 -13.42 0.17
CA ASP A 5 10.90 -13.32 -1.07
C ASP A 5 10.53 -12.07 -1.88
N LEU A 6 9.52 -11.34 -1.44
CA LEU A 6 9.05 -10.12 -2.08
C LEU A 6 9.94 -8.93 -1.73
N ASP A 7 10.25 -8.12 -2.73
CA ASP A 7 10.86 -6.83 -2.50
C ASP A 7 9.89 -5.88 -1.77
N TYR A 8 10.44 -4.78 -1.25
CA TYR A 8 9.65 -3.83 -0.46
C TYR A 8 8.50 -3.20 -1.27
N HIS A 9 8.70 -2.91 -2.57
CA HIS A 9 7.63 -2.38 -3.42
C HIS A 9 6.50 -3.40 -3.62
N GLN A 10 6.83 -4.68 -3.78
CA GLN A 10 5.86 -5.75 -3.92
C GLN A 10 5.04 -5.94 -2.64
N LYS A 11 5.67 -5.90 -1.47
CA LYS A 11 4.97 -5.94 -0.18
C LYS A 11 4.00 -4.77 -0.05
N VAL A 12 4.45 -3.56 -0.40
CA VAL A 12 3.61 -2.35 -0.34
C VAL A 12 2.46 -2.41 -1.34
N LEU A 13 2.67 -2.94 -2.55
CA LEU A 13 1.60 -3.15 -3.53
C LEU A 13 0.56 -4.16 -3.05
N LEU A 14 0.97 -5.25 -2.41
CA LEU A 14 0.04 -6.22 -1.84
C LEU A 14 -0.76 -5.60 -0.70
N ALA A 15 -0.11 -4.88 0.21
CA ALA A 15 -0.78 -4.17 1.29
C ALA A 15 -1.78 -3.13 0.76
N ALA A 16 -1.40 -2.36 -0.27
CA ALA A 16 -2.31 -1.41 -0.93
C ALA A 16 -3.49 -2.12 -1.60
N GLY A 17 -3.25 -3.25 -2.27
CA GLY A 17 -4.28 -4.08 -2.87
C GLY A 17 -5.26 -4.63 -1.84
N GLU A 18 -4.80 -5.03 -0.65
CA GLU A 18 -5.68 -5.45 0.44
C GLU A 18 -6.56 -4.32 0.96
N ILE A 19 -6.02 -3.10 1.11
CA ILE A 19 -6.81 -1.93 1.52
C ILE A 19 -7.93 -1.68 0.51
N VAL A 20 -7.62 -1.70 -0.78
CA VAL A 20 -8.62 -1.54 -1.84
C VAL A 20 -9.63 -2.68 -1.81
N ARG A 21 -9.20 -3.92 -1.60
CA ARG A 21 -10.09 -5.10 -1.50
C ARG A 21 -11.04 -5.01 -0.31
N GLU A 22 -10.56 -4.53 0.84
CA GLU A 22 -11.38 -4.30 2.04
C GLU A 22 -12.39 -3.15 1.88
N ASN A 23 -12.17 -2.27 0.90
CA ASN A 23 -13.01 -1.12 0.57
C ASN A 23 -13.49 -1.18 -0.89
N SER A 24 -13.75 -2.38 -1.41
CA SER A 24 -13.94 -2.62 -2.86
C SER A 24 -15.08 -1.84 -3.49
N ASP A 25 -16.09 -1.46 -2.69
CA ASP A 25 -17.29 -0.78 -3.18
C ASP A 25 -17.07 0.72 -3.39
N ASN A 26 -16.03 1.30 -2.77
CA ASN A 26 -15.82 2.75 -2.74
C ASN A 26 -14.34 3.16 -2.78
N MET A 27 -13.44 2.26 -3.17
CA MET A 27 -12.02 2.58 -3.27
C MET A 27 -11.38 1.93 -4.50
N SER A 28 -10.48 2.67 -5.14
CA SER A 28 -9.58 2.14 -6.15
C SER A 28 -8.16 2.68 -5.95
N MET A 29 -7.19 2.08 -6.63
CA MET A 29 -5.82 2.57 -6.65
C MET A 29 -5.27 2.62 -8.06
N LYS A 30 -4.32 3.52 -8.29
CA LYS A 30 -3.45 3.53 -9.46
C LYS A 30 -2.01 3.56 -8.98
N CYS A 31 -1.18 2.68 -9.52
CA CYS A 31 0.25 2.67 -9.28
C CYS A 31 1.03 3.15 -10.50
N ASN A 32 2.18 3.77 -10.26
CA ASN A 32 3.14 4.16 -11.29
C ASN A 32 4.57 3.98 -10.79
N TYR A 33 5.44 3.39 -11.61
CA TYR A 33 6.86 3.32 -11.33
C TYR A 33 7.57 4.45 -12.06
N ALA A 34 8.25 5.31 -11.30
CA ALA A 34 8.97 6.46 -11.85
C ALA A 34 10.27 6.69 -11.08
N GLY A 35 11.41 6.67 -11.79
CA GLY A 35 12.70 7.02 -11.20
C GLY A 35 13.20 6.09 -10.09
N GLY A 36 12.77 4.82 -10.08
CA GLY A 36 13.10 3.86 -9.02
C GLY A 36 12.11 3.87 -7.84
N ASP A 37 11.20 4.84 -7.81
CA ASP A 37 10.15 4.91 -6.80
C ASP A 37 8.83 4.33 -7.34
N LEU A 38 8.07 3.74 -6.42
CA LEU A 38 6.68 3.38 -6.64
C LEU A 38 5.78 4.49 -6.10
N LEU A 39 4.92 5.03 -6.96
CA LEU A 39 3.86 5.97 -6.59
C LEU A 39 2.52 5.24 -6.56
N ILE A 40 1.74 5.41 -5.50
CA ILE A 40 0.40 4.83 -5.33
C ILE A 40 -0.58 5.97 -5.03
N ASN A 41 -1.57 6.13 -5.90
CA ASN A 41 -2.64 7.09 -5.73
C ASN A 41 -3.92 6.31 -5.41
N PHE A 42 -4.50 6.57 -4.25
CA PHE A 42 -5.78 6.00 -3.86
C PHE A 42 -6.91 6.95 -4.24
N TYR A 43 -8.04 6.39 -4.65
CA TYR A 43 -9.23 7.14 -4.99
C TYR A 43 -10.40 6.61 -4.17
N MET A 44 -11.09 7.50 -3.47
CA MET A 44 -12.37 7.18 -2.85
C MET A 44 -13.48 7.44 -3.88
N ILE A 45 -14.23 6.40 -4.21
CA ILE A 45 -15.32 6.40 -5.18
C ILE A 45 -16.64 6.53 -4.42
N THR A 46 -17.40 7.56 -4.74
CA THR A 46 -18.81 7.69 -4.35
C THR A 46 -19.68 7.43 -5.58
N THR A 47 -21.00 7.34 -5.41
CA THR A 47 -21.95 7.08 -6.51
C THR A 47 -21.85 8.06 -7.69
N SER A 48 -21.32 9.28 -7.46
CA SER A 48 -21.28 10.34 -8.47
C SER A 48 -19.90 10.97 -8.68
N THR A 49 -18.91 10.70 -7.82
CA THR A 49 -17.59 11.34 -7.90
C THR A 49 -16.48 10.43 -7.40
N SER A 50 -15.27 10.60 -7.95
CA SER A 50 -14.04 10.05 -7.38
C SER A 50 -13.22 11.17 -6.77
N ARG A 51 -12.77 11.00 -5.53
CA ARG A 51 -11.83 11.90 -4.86
C ARG A 51 -10.48 11.22 -4.73
N GLU A 52 -9.45 11.88 -5.25
CA GLU A 52 -8.07 11.46 -4.99
C GLU A 52 -7.71 11.71 -3.51
N LEU A 53 -7.18 10.66 -2.88
CA LEU A 53 -6.59 10.70 -1.55
C LEU A 53 -5.09 11.04 -1.68
N PRO A 54 -4.42 11.43 -0.59
CA PRO A 54 -3.00 11.75 -0.67
C PRO A 54 -2.18 10.62 -1.30
N ALA A 55 -1.37 10.97 -2.30
CA ALA A 55 -0.49 10.03 -2.95
C ALA A 55 0.58 9.52 -1.98
N VAL A 56 0.96 8.26 -2.18
CA VAL A 56 2.00 7.57 -1.45
C VAL A 56 3.18 7.37 -2.39
N ARG A 57 4.38 7.78 -1.95
CA ARG A 57 5.64 7.46 -2.62
C ARG A 57 6.36 6.39 -1.81
N VAL A 58 6.94 5.42 -2.48
CA VAL A 58 7.60 4.28 -1.86
C VAL A 58 8.97 4.16 -2.51
N ASP A 59 10.03 4.35 -1.74
CA ASP A 59 11.39 4.01 -2.17
C ASP A 59 11.68 2.53 -1.87
N HIS A 60 12.93 2.08 -2.04
CA HIS A 60 13.31 0.69 -1.81
C HIS A 60 13.16 0.19 -0.36
N ALA A 61 12.83 1.04 0.61
CA ALA A 61 12.74 0.65 2.02
C ALA A 61 11.67 1.40 2.84
N LYS A 62 11.05 2.44 2.28
CA LYS A 62 10.23 3.37 3.06
C LYS A 62 9.05 3.94 2.29
N ILE A 63 7.96 4.09 3.02
CA ILE A 63 6.74 4.79 2.60
C ILE A 63 6.86 6.27 2.98
N TYR A 64 6.50 7.14 2.04
CA TYR A 64 6.37 8.59 2.20
C TYR A 64 4.97 9.02 1.77
N GLY A 65 4.35 9.89 2.53
CA GLY A 65 3.04 10.42 2.18
C GLY A 65 2.61 11.49 3.17
N LYS A 66 1.57 12.25 2.81
CA LYS A 66 0.90 13.12 3.77
C LYS A 66 0.20 12.23 4.81
N ASP A 67 0.39 12.54 6.08
CA ASP A 67 -0.26 11.82 7.18
C ASP A 67 -1.78 11.75 6.95
N SER A 68 -2.27 10.52 6.86
CA SER A 68 -3.65 10.17 6.51
C SER A 68 -3.93 8.73 6.92
N ASP A 69 -5.21 8.39 7.07
CA ASP A 69 -5.61 7.03 7.48
C ASP A 69 -5.14 5.97 6.48
N VAL A 70 -5.12 6.29 5.19
CA VAL A 70 -4.61 5.38 4.15
C VAL A 70 -3.12 5.10 4.32
N VAL A 71 -2.30 6.13 4.58
CA VAL A 71 -0.85 5.96 4.80
C VAL A 71 -0.59 5.13 6.06
N ARG A 72 -1.28 5.44 7.17
CA ARG A 72 -1.12 4.70 8.43
C ARG A 72 -1.55 3.23 8.29
N ASN A 73 -2.66 2.98 7.57
CA ASN A 73 -3.14 1.62 7.34
C ASN A 73 -2.19 0.83 6.43
N LEU A 74 -1.63 1.49 5.41
CA LEU A 74 -0.64 0.90 4.53
C LEU A 74 0.63 0.50 5.28
N GLU A 75 1.19 1.40 6.10
CA GLU A 75 2.34 1.10 6.96
C GLU A 75 2.07 -0.05 7.94
N LYS A 76 0.86 -0.11 8.51
CA LYS A 76 0.46 -1.20 9.42
C LYS A 76 0.46 -2.54 8.70
N LYS A 77 -0.19 -2.63 7.53
CA LYS A 77 -0.26 -3.87 6.75
C LYS A 77 1.11 -4.33 6.24
N VAL A 78 1.97 -3.41 5.83
CA VAL A 78 3.34 -3.75 5.43
C VAL A 78 4.13 -4.32 6.61
N ARG A 79 4.02 -3.71 7.81
CA ARG A 79 4.62 -4.27 9.03
C ARG A 79 4.07 -5.64 9.36
N GLU A 80 2.76 -5.87 9.25
CA GLU A 80 2.15 -7.19 9.47
C GLU A 80 2.73 -8.24 8.50
N MET A 81 2.93 -7.88 7.22
CA MET A 81 3.58 -8.75 6.24
C MET A 81 5.05 -9.03 6.55
N GLU A 82 5.77 -8.07 7.15
CA GLU A 82 7.15 -8.23 7.60
C GLU A 82 7.26 -9.03 8.91
N ASP A 83 6.32 -8.85 9.84
CA ASP A 83 6.26 -9.56 11.13
C ASP A 83 5.90 -11.05 10.94
N ILE A 84 5.03 -11.38 9.98
CA ILE A 84 4.76 -12.76 9.55
C ILE A 84 6.06 -13.47 9.11
N VAL A 85 7.05 -12.73 8.60
CA VAL A 85 8.36 -13.27 8.21
C VAL A 85 9.30 -13.43 9.42
N GLY A 86 9.18 -12.59 10.45
CA GLY A 86 9.97 -12.68 11.68
C GLY A 86 9.51 -13.79 12.65
N GLY A 87 8.24 -14.18 12.60
CA GLY A 87 7.62 -15.13 13.54
C GLY A 87 7.82 -16.62 13.25
N VAL A 88 8.57 -17.01 12.22
CA VAL A 88 8.79 -18.44 11.87
C VAL A 88 10.02 -19.04 12.60
N ASN A 89 10.73 -18.26 13.41
CA ASN A 89 11.87 -18.75 14.23
C ASN A 89 11.72 -18.41 15.72
N SER A 90 10.68 -18.94 16.36
CA SER A 90 10.63 -19.09 17.83
C SER A 90 10.24 -20.51 18.21
#